data_AF-A0A6J7JGH4-F1
#
_entry.id   AF-A0A6J7JGH4-F1
#
_cell.length_a   1.000
_cell.length_b   1.000
_cell.length_c   1.000
_cell.angle_alpha   90.00
_cell.angle_beta   90.00
_cell.angle_gamma   90.00
#
_symmetry.space_group_name_H-M   'P 1'
#
loop_
_entity.id
_entity.type
_entity.pdbx_description
1 polymer ?
#
loop_
_entity_poly.entity_id
_entity_poly.type
_entity_poly.pdbx_seq_one_letter_code
_entity_poly.pdbx_strand_id
1 'polypeptide(L)'
;MKLLHPSLEDLTPRHIELFWRYQVVRTGVDFSAAMCFLVGSAFFFFASLSTPADWLFLVGSILFAVKPTIDLVRSAHLRRLPTTSSPAAGDLR
;
A
#
# COMPACT_ATOMS: atom_id res chain seq x y z
N MET A 1 -7.17 22.28 -2.08
CA MET A 1 -6.88 21.21 -3.06
C MET A 1 -7.83 20.04 -2.78
N LYS A 2 -8.89 19.93 -3.58
CA LYS A 2 -10.00 18.99 -3.43
C LYS A 2 -10.03 18.19 -4.72
N LEU A 3 -9.36 17.05 -4.74
CA LEU A 3 -9.24 16.19 -5.91
C LEU A 3 -9.55 14.76 -5.44
N LEU A 4 -10.55 14.15 -6.08
CA LEU A 4 -11.17 12.85 -5.80
C LEU A 4 -12.27 12.81 -4.73
N HIS A 5 -13.42 13.37 -5.07
CA HIS A 5 -14.69 12.69 -4.80
C HIS A 5 -15.27 12.27 -6.15
N PRO A 6 -14.92 11.09 -6.70
CA PRO A 6 -15.78 10.50 -7.70
C PRO A 6 -17.13 10.27 -7.02
N SER A 7 -18.20 10.86 -7.57
CA SER A 7 -19.55 10.55 -7.12
C SER A 7 -19.72 9.03 -7.14
N LEU A 8 -20.22 8.48 -6.03
CA LEU A 8 -20.46 7.06 -5.83
C LEU A 8 -21.59 6.51 -6.74
N GLU A 9 -22.06 7.32 -7.69
CA GLU A 9 -23.20 7.05 -8.56
C GLU A 9 -22.81 6.35 -9.87
N ASP A 10 -21.55 6.43 -10.32
CA ASP A 10 -21.09 5.84 -11.59
C ASP A 10 -20.16 4.62 -11.45
N LEU A 11 -19.86 4.20 -10.22
CA LEU A 11 -18.99 3.04 -9.98
C LEU A 11 -19.80 1.75 -10.14
N THR A 12 -19.65 1.12 -11.30
CA THR A 12 -20.16 -0.24 -11.57
C THR A 12 -19.84 -1.16 -10.37
N PRO A 13 -20.78 -1.98 -9.87
CA PRO A 13 -20.61 -2.78 -8.63
C PRO A 13 -19.30 -3.57 -8.52
N ARG A 14 -18.75 -4.00 -9.67
CA ARG A 14 -17.45 -4.69 -9.79
C ARG A 14 -16.24 -3.86 -9.33
N HIS A 15 -16.25 -2.55 -9.51
CA HIS A 15 -15.13 -1.68 -9.14
C HIS A 15 -14.99 -1.50 -7.62
N ILE A 16 -16.13 -1.42 -6.92
CA ILE A 16 -16.18 -1.30 -5.46
C ILE A 16 -15.67 -2.59 -4.81
N GLU A 17 -16.10 -3.76 -5.30
CA GLU A 17 -15.70 -5.03 -4.75
C GLU A 17 -14.20 -5.32 -4.93
N LEU A 18 -13.63 -4.98 -6.09
CA LEU A 18 -12.20 -5.14 -6.34
C LEU A 18 -11.38 -4.23 -5.42
N PHE A 19 -11.77 -2.96 -5.28
CA PHE A 19 -11.11 -2.01 -4.39
C PHE A 19 -11.13 -2.46 -2.93
N TRP A 20 -12.25 -3.03 -2.48
CA TRP A 20 -12.39 -3.51 -1.11
C TRP A 20 -11.52 -4.74 -0.83
N ARG A 21 -11.43 -5.67 -1.77
CA ARG A 21 -10.51 -6.84 -1.65
C ARG A 21 -9.05 -6.41 -1.56
N TYR A 22 -8.61 -5.45 -2.36
CA TYR A 22 -7.24 -4.92 -2.28
C TYR A 22 -6.95 -4.24 -0.94
N GLN A 23 -7.92 -3.50 -0.38
CA GLN A 23 -7.75 -2.91 0.96
C GLN A 23 -7.69 -3.97 2.06
N VAL A 24 -8.56 -4.98 2.03
CA VAL A 24 -8.55 -6.06 3.02
C VAL A 24 -7.23 -6.83 2.97
N VAL A 25 -6.73 -7.15 1.77
CA VAL A 25 -5.43 -7.84 1.61
C VAL A 25 -4.29 -6.96 2.12
N ARG A 26 -4.27 -5.68 1.78
CA ARG A 26 -3.23 -4.73 2.25
C ARG A 26 -3.22 -4.63 3.77
N THR A 27 -4.39 -4.41 4.38
CA THR A 27 -4.54 -4.33 5.84
C THR A 27 -4.17 -5.66 6.50
N GLY A 28 -4.51 -6.79 5.88
CA GLY A 28 -4.11 -8.11 6.34
C GLY A 28 -2.58 -8.28 6.37
N VAL A 29 -1.89 -7.92 5.29
CA VAL A 29 -0.42 -7.96 5.21
C VAL A 29 0.22 -7.06 6.26
N ASP A 30 -0.29 -5.84 6.45
CA ASP A 30 0.22 -4.92 7.48
C ASP A 30 0.06 -5.48 8.88
N PHE A 31 -1.11 -6.04 9.18
CA PHE A 31 -1.39 -6.64 10.48
C PHE A 31 -0.51 -7.87 10.72
N SER A 32 -0.31 -8.71 9.70
CA SER A 32 0.61 -9.85 9.77
C SER A 32 2.06 -9.41 10.01
N ALA A 33 2.53 -8.36 9.33
CA ALA A 33 3.87 -7.79 9.55
C ALA A 33 4.02 -7.29 10.99
N ALA A 34 3.05 -6.51 11.47
CA ALA A 34 3.04 -5.97 12.84
C ALA A 34 3.06 -7.09 13.89
N MET A 35 2.27 -8.15 13.68
CA MET A 35 2.24 -9.30 14.58
C MET A 35 3.58 -10.04 14.59
N CYS A 36 4.21 -10.26 13.43
CA CYS A 36 5.53 -10.89 13.36
C CYS A 36 6.57 -10.09 14.15
N PHE A 37 6.61 -8.76 13.98
CA PHE A 37 7.53 -7.91 14.74
C PHE A 37 7.24 -7.90 16.24
N LEU A 38 5.97 -7.84 16.62
CA LEU A 38 5.58 -7.85 18.03
C LEU A 38 5.99 -9.15 18.73
N VAL A 39 5.67 -10.30 18.12
CA VAL A 39 6.02 -11.62 18.67
C VAL A 39 7.53 -11.84 18.63
N GLY A 40 8.21 -11.47 17.55
CA GLY A 40 9.67 -11.54 17.45
C GLY A 40 10.34 -10.69 18.55
N SER A 41 9.79 -9.50 18.83
CA SER A 41 10.30 -8.62 19.90
C SER A 41 10.16 -9.28 21.27
N ALA A 42 9.05 -9.98 21.51
CA ALA A 42 8.85 -10.74 22.74
C ALA A 42 9.83 -11.93 22.85
N PHE A 43 10.22 -12.55 21.74
CA PHE A 43 11.15 -13.68 21.75
C PHE A 43 12.57 -13.27 22.13
N PHE A 44 12.98 -12.02 21.84
CA PHE A 44 14.30 -11.51 22.25
C PHE A 44 14.52 -11.46 23.77
N PHE A 45 13.48 -11.57 24.59
CA PHE A 45 13.65 -11.71 26.05
C PHE A 45 14.16 -13.09 26.48
N PHE A 46 14.15 -14.09 25.59
CA PHE A 46 14.58 -15.45 25.88
C PHE A 46 15.70 -15.88 24.94
N ALA A 47 16.89 -16.17 25.50
CA ALA A 47 18.06 -16.56 24.70
C ALA A 47 17.83 -17.84 23.86
N SER A 48 16.95 -18.74 24.29
CA SER A 48 16.59 -19.95 23.54
C SER A 48 15.71 -19.66 22.30
N LEU A 49 15.10 -18.48 22.21
CA LEU A 49 14.19 -18.07 21.14
C LEU A 49 14.81 -17.05 20.18
N SER A 50 16.11 -16.78 20.25
CA SER A 50 16.77 -15.81 19.36
C SER A 50 16.63 -16.20 17.88
N THR A 51 16.88 -17.47 17.54
CA THR A 51 16.72 -17.95 16.15
C THR A 51 15.31 -17.72 15.58
N PRO A 52 14.21 -18.15 16.25
CA PRO A 52 12.87 -17.85 15.74
C PRO A 52 12.52 -16.35 15.79
N ALA A 53 13.09 -15.56 16.70
CA ALA A 53 12.92 -14.10 16.71
C ALA A 53 13.46 -13.46 15.42
N ASP A 54 14.67 -13.84 15.02
CA ASP A 54 15.31 -13.33 13.79
C ASP A 54 14.48 -13.64 12.55
N TRP A 55 13.93 -14.86 12.46
CA TRP A 55 13.05 -15.26 11.36
C TRP A 55 11.72 -14.49 11.35
N LEU A 56 11.10 -14.26 12.51
CA LEU A 56 9.89 -13.46 12.61
C LEU A 56 10.14 -12.01 12.16
N PHE A 57 11.29 -11.44 12.53
CA PHE A 57 11.69 -10.12 12.05
C PHE A 57 11.97 -10.09 10.55
N LEU A 58 12.62 -11.11 10.00
CA LEU A 58 12.87 -11.20 8.56
C LEU A 58 11.56 -11.29 7.77
N VAL A 59 10.65 -12.18 8.18
CA VAL A 59 9.32 -12.34 7.54
C VAL A 59 8.50 -11.06 7.69
N GLY A 60 8.44 -10.48 8.89
CA GLY A 60 7.76 -9.21 9.14
C GLY A 60 8.29 -8.08 8.25
N SER A 61 9.60 -8.03 8.04
CA SER A 61 10.26 -7.02 7.17
C SER A 61 9.89 -7.21 5.70
N ILE A 62 9.86 -8.45 5.22
CA ILE A 62 9.44 -8.76 3.85
C ILE A 62 7.98 -8.32 3.65
N LEU A 63 7.07 -8.68 4.57
CA LEU A 63 5.67 -8.29 4.51
C LEU A 63 5.50 -6.77 4.54
N PHE A 64 6.21 -6.09 5.44
CA PHE A 64 6.18 -4.63 5.57
C PHE A 64 6.67 -3.91 4.29
N ALA A 65 7.67 -4.47 3.60
CA ALA A 65 8.22 -3.90 2.38
C ALA A 65 7.26 -3.97 1.16
N VAL A 66 6.32 -4.93 1.14
CA VAL A 66 5.37 -5.10 0.01
C VAL A 66 4.52 -3.84 -0.20
N LYS A 67 4.04 -3.23 0.88
CA LYS A 67 3.14 -2.06 0.82
C LYS A 67 3.76 -0.79 0.18
N PRO A 68 4.91 -0.27 0.66
CA PRO A 68 5.57 0.87 0.02
C PRO A 68 6.03 0.54 -1.41
N THR A 69 6.37 -0.74 -1.70
CA THR A 69 6.73 -1.16 -3.06
C THR A 69 5.57 -0.97 -4.04
N ILE A 70 4.35 -1.35 -3.66
CA ILE A 70 3.15 -1.13 -4.48
C ILE A 70 2.89 0.37 -4.68
N ASP A 71 3.02 1.18 -3.64
CA ASP A 71 2.78 2.63 -3.71
C ASP A 71 3.86 3.35 -4.53
N LEU A 72 5.10 2.87 -4.49
CA LEU A 72 6.21 3.35 -5.32
C LEU A 72 5.98 3.01 -6.80
N VAL A 73 5.61 1.77 -7.13
CA VAL A 73 5.30 1.38 -8.51
C VAL A 73 4.13 2.17 -9.06
N ARG A 74 3.07 2.36 -8.26
CA ARG A 74 1.91 3.18 -8.62
C ARG A 74 2.33 4.63 -8.90
N SER A 75 3.05 5.26 -7.98
CA SER A 75 3.49 6.66 -8.15
C SER A 75 4.45 6.85 -9.33
N ALA A 76 5.33 5.89 -9.61
CA ALA A 76 6.21 5.90 -10.78
C ALA A 76 5.42 5.75 -12.10
N HIS A 77 4.37 4.93 -12.13
CA HIS A 77 3.53 4.75 -13.31
C HIS A 77 2.69 6.00 -13.61
N LEU A 78 2.05 6.61 -12.60
CA LEU A 78 1.28 7.85 -12.78
C LEU A 78 2.14 9.02 -13.26
N ARG A 79 3.41 9.13 -12.83
CA ARG A 79 4.33 10.18 -13.29
C ARG A 79 4.73 10.06 -14.77
N ARG A 80 4.54 8.89 -15.39
CA ARG A 80 4.88 8.66 -16.81
C ARG A 80 3.72 8.92 -17.77
N LEU A 81 2.50 9.14 -17.25
CA LEU A 81 1.36 9.49 -18.07
C LEU A 81 1.44 11.00 -18.42
N PRO A 82 1.29 11.39 -19.69
CA PRO A 82 1.18 12.81 -20.06
C PRO A 82 -0.04 13.42 -19.39
N THR A 83 0.16 14.41 -18.52
CA THR A 83 -0.95 15.19 -17.96
C THR A 83 -1.56 16.03 -19.08
N THR A 84 -2.83 15.85 -19.42
CA THR A 84 -3.57 16.68 -20.41
C THR A 84 -3.77 18.13 -19.97
N SER A 85 -3.04 18.63 -18.97
CA SER A 85 -2.96 20.04 -18.63
C SER A 85 -1.96 20.74 -19.56
N SER A 86 -2.20 20.69 -20.86
CA SER A 86 -1.67 21.68 -21.79
C SER A 86 -2.63 22.87 -21.75
N PRO A 87 -2.23 24.06 -21.25
CA PRO A 87 -2.99 25.28 -21.45
C PRO A 87 -2.81 25.72 -22.91
N ALA A 88 -3.46 25.02 -23.84
CA ALA A 88 -3.75 25.56 -25.16
C ALA A 88 -4.94 26.53 -25.04
N ALA A 89 -4.73 27.61 -24.28
CA ALA A 89 -5.57 28.80 -24.29
C ALA A 89 -4.71 29.97 -24.79
N GLY A 90 -4.02 29.74 -25.90
CA GLY A 90 -3.57 30.81 -26.78
C GLY A 90 -4.58 30.91 -27.91
N ASP A 91 -5.74 31.52 -27.66
CA ASP A 91 -6.61 32.02 -28.73
C ASP A 91 -7.72 32.95 -28.19
N LEU A 92 -7.36 34.14 -27.70
CA LEU A 92 -8.25 35.30 -27.57
C LEU A 92 -7.40 36.58 -27.48
N ARG A 93 -6.79 36.99 -28.59
CA ARG A 93 -6.27 38.34 -28.81
C ARG A 93 -6.41 38.75 -30.26
#